data_AF-A0A940LDE8-F1
#
_entry.id   AF-A0A940LDE8-F1
#
_cell.length_a   1.000
_cell.length_b   1.000
_cell.length_c   1.000
_cell.angle_alpha   90.00
_cell.angle_beta   90.00
_cell.angle_gamma   90.00
#
_symmetry.space_group_name_H-M   'P 1'
#
loop_
_entity.id
_entity.type
_entity.pdbx_description
1 polymer ?
#
loop_
_entity_poly.entity_id
_entity_poly.type
_entity_poly.pdbx_seq_one_letter_code
_entity_poly.pdbx_strand_id
1 'polypeptide(L)'
;VQRISDFYYSWGADAADFNKDGNIDIVAGAYIYFGPDFTHFKEIYPAIAVGPSKEFTPINHQFAYDVNGDGWPDVITGWTVPKVYINPKNESRRWDSYEPVGRTQSETTLFTDIDNDGKPELVYASQGQFRYAKPEAASKTWTEYNISEGGYALAHGIGTGDINGDGRIDILGATGWWEQPQTLSKEKTWKYHPYPFGRYKNRASNIGGSVMAVYDANGDGLNDVVTNLNVHGFGLAWFEQKRDAAGNITFVRHMINDDYSQKSVGDVTFSQAHAATFADVDKDGVLDYIVGKRVFTHLDNLADPDAYGPPVLYWYRTVRNKNAPGGAEFVPELIHNRSGAGSQITAIDLNKDGAVDILTSTNRGTFIFWNTPGYKKVPAGTSTSPAKKP
;
A
#
# COMPACT_ATOMS: atom_id res chain seq x y z
N VAL A 1 -18.83 6.94 -2.36
CA VAL A 1 -18.08 6.14 -3.37
C VAL A 1 -18.40 6.66 -4.76
N GLN A 2 -17.38 6.82 -5.59
CA GLN A 2 -17.48 7.16 -7.01
C GLN A 2 -16.65 6.14 -7.79
N ARG A 3 -17.20 5.55 -8.85
CA ARG A 3 -16.48 4.65 -9.74
C ARG A 3 -16.19 5.41 -11.02
N ILE A 4 -14.91 5.67 -11.30
CA ILE A 4 -14.47 6.49 -12.44
C ILE A 4 -14.14 5.65 -13.68
N SER A 5 -13.98 4.34 -13.49
CA SER A 5 -13.80 3.39 -14.59
C SER A 5 -14.42 2.04 -14.24
N ASP A 6 -15.08 1.42 -15.21
CA ASP A 6 -15.61 0.06 -15.08
C ASP A 6 -14.62 -1.02 -15.50
N PHE A 7 -13.51 -0.63 -16.13
CA PHE A 7 -12.59 -1.53 -16.80
C PHE A 7 -11.38 -1.89 -15.93
N TYR A 8 -10.92 -3.12 -16.10
CA TYR A 8 -9.69 -3.60 -15.49
C TYR A 8 -8.48 -3.16 -16.31
N TYR A 9 -8.00 -1.94 -16.01
CA TYR A 9 -6.78 -1.41 -16.60
C TYR A 9 -5.55 -1.55 -15.69
N SER A 10 -5.73 -1.47 -14.37
CA SER A 10 -4.60 -1.36 -13.42
C SER A 10 -4.95 -1.95 -12.06
N TRP A 11 -3.94 -2.41 -11.35
CA TRP A 11 -4.00 -2.75 -9.92
C TRP A 11 -3.58 -1.61 -8.99
N GLY A 12 -3.17 -0.48 -9.55
CA GLY A 12 -2.81 0.72 -8.79
C GLY A 12 -3.42 1.97 -9.41
N ALA A 13 -3.44 3.03 -8.63
CA ALA A 13 -3.83 4.36 -9.08
C ALA A 13 -3.20 5.37 -8.13
N ASP A 14 -2.87 6.54 -8.67
CA ASP A 14 -2.30 7.63 -7.89
C ASP A 14 -2.84 8.97 -8.39
N ALA A 15 -2.47 10.06 -7.75
CA ALA A 15 -3.09 11.35 -7.98
C ALA A 15 -2.09 12.51 -7.92
N ALA A 16 -2.25 13.46 -8.84
CA ALA A 16 -1.49 14.71 -8.89
C ALA A 16 -2.23 15.73 -9.78
N ASP A 17 -1.83 16.99 -9.75
CA ASP A 17 -2.33 18.01 -10.68
C ASP A 17 -1.56 17.92 -12.02
N PHE A 18 -2.04 17.06 -12.92
CA PHE A 18 -1.35 16.72 -14.17
C PHE A 18 -1.51 17.80 -15.25
N ASN A 19 -2.56 18.62 -15.17
CA ASN A 19 -2.85 19.69 -16.13
C ASN A 19 -2.52 21.11 -15.62
N LYS A 20 -2.11 21.25 -14.34
CA LYS A 20 -1.80 22.50 -13.63
C LYS A 20 -2.99 23.44 -13.46
N ASP A 21 -4.20 22.91 -13.35
CA ASP A 21 -5.42 23.70 -13.15
C ASP A 21 -5.76 23.92 -11.66
N GLY A 22 -4.99 23.32 -10.75
CA GLY A 22 -5.17 23.43 -9.31
C GLY A 22 -6.13 22.40 -8.73
N ASN A 23 -6.76 21.54 -9.52
CA ASN A 23 -7.46 20.35 -9.04
C ASN A 23 -6.52 19.15 -9.03
N ILE A 24 -6.81 18.17 -8.17
CA ILE A 24 -6.10 16.90 -8.20
C ILE A 24 -6.75 16.00 -9.24
N ASP A 25 -5.94 15.47 -10.15
CA ASP A 25 -6.33 14.49 -11.16
C ASP A 25 -5.89 13.09 -10.71
N ILE A 26 -6.44 12.06 -11.34
CA ILE A 26 -6.14 10.65 -11.03
C ILE A 26 -5.51 9.97 -12.24
N VAL A 27 -4.39 9.28 -12.04
CA VAL A 27 -3.88 8.31 -13.00
C VAL A 27 -4.34 6.90 -12.63
N ALA A 28 -5.03 6.23 -13.56
CA ALA A 28 -5.39 4.82 -13.43
C ALA A 28 -5.36 4.11 -14.79
N GLY A 29 -4.48 3.12 -14.90
CA GLY A 29 -4.13 2.49 -16.16
C GLY A 29 -3.53 3.48 -17.14
N ALA A 30 -4.04 3.45 -18.36
CA ALA A 30 -3.63 4.30 -19.48
C ALA A 30 -4.20 5.71 -19.43
N TYR A 31 -4.95 6.09 -18.38
CA TYR A 31 -5.74 7.31 -18.38
C TYR A 31 -5.37 8.24 -17.21
N ILE A 32 -5.38 9.53 -17.50
CA ILE A 32 -5.56 10.61 -16.52
C ILE A 32 -7.03 10.99 -16.51
N TYR A 33 -7.68 10.93 -15.35
CA TYR A 33 -9.04 11.41 -15.10
C TYR A 33 -8.94 12.77 -14.42
N PHE A 34 -9.41 13.82 -15.08
CA PHE A 34 -9.23 15.19 -14.62
C PHE A 34 -10.25 15.54 -13.53
N GLY A 35 -9.75 16.14 -12.45
CA GLY A 35 -10.58 16.63 -11.36
C GLY A 35 -11.39 17.88 -11.76
N PRO A 36 -12.33 18.33 -10.91
CA PRO A 36 -12.75 17.70 -9.66
C PRO A 36 -13.85 16.64 -9.84
N ASP A 37 -14.46 16.52 -11.02
CA ASP A 37 -15.58 15.60 -11.24
C ASP A 37 -15.18 14.23 -11.83
N PHE A 38 -13.96 14.11 -12.34
CA PHE A 38 -13.39 12.89 -12.93
C PHE A 38 -14.20 12.33 -14.11
N THR A 39 -14.98 13.18 -14.78
CA THR A 39 -15.78 12.80 -15.96
C THR A 39 -15.04 12.99 -17.27
N HIS A 40 -14.02 13.86 -17.29
CA HIS A 40 -13.13 14.04 -18.42
C HIS A 40 -11.83 13.24 -18.22
N PHE A 41 -11.34 12.60 -19.27
CA PHE A 41 -10.10 11.82 -19.20
C PHE A 41 -9.28 11.89 -20.49
N LYS A 42 -7.96 11.71 -20.36
CA LYS A 42 -7.01 11.64 -21.47
C LYS A 42 -6.16 10.38 -21.35
N GLU A 43 -6.01 9.69 -22.48
CA GLU A 43 -5.20 8.49 -22.58
C GLU A 43 -3.72 8.86 -22.86
N ILE A 44 -2.80 8.37 -22.02
CA ILE A 44 -1.36 8.71 -22.05
C ILE A 44 -0.51 7.72 -22.86
N TYR A 45 -0.95 6.46 -22.95
CA TYR A 45 -0.42 5.38 -23.80
C TYR A 45 -1.57 4.43 -24.19
N PRO A 46 -1.42 3.54 -25.18
CA PRO A 46 -2.52 2.67 -25.63
C PRO A 46 -3.17 1.87 -24.49
N ALA A 47 -4.47 2.06 -24.31
CA ALA A 47 -5.26 1.41 -23.29
C ALA A 47 -5.59 -0.04 -23.67
N ILE A 48 -5.34 -0.96 -22.74
CA ILE A 48 -5.66 -2.38 -22.88
C ILE A 48 -6.46 -2.79 -21.64
N ALA A 49 -7.76 -3.03 -21.82
CA ALA A 49 -8.58 -3.66 -20.79
C ALA A 49 -8.41 -5.17 -20.90
N VAL A 50 -8.22 -5.84 -19.76
CA VAL A 50 -8.01 -7.30 -19.74
C VAL A 50 -9.12 -8.02 -18.96
N GLY A 51 -9.32 -9.30 -19.29
CA GLY A 51 -10.35 -10.11 -18.63
C GLY A 51 -9.95 -10.49 -17.19
N PRO A 52 -10.74 -10.12 -16.16
CA PRO A 52 -10.37 -10.34 -14.75
C PRO A 52 -10.24 -11.82 -14.35
N SER A 53 -10.83 -12.73 -15.13
CA SER A 53 -10.80 -14.18 -14.90
C SER A 53 -9.70 -14.91 -15.66
N LYS A 54 -8.98 -14.25 -16.58
CA LYS A 54 -8.05 -14.93 -17.52
C LYS A 54 -6.70 -14.25 -17.68
N GLU A 55 -6.60 -12.96 -17.35
CA GLU A 55 -5.43 -12.15 -17.65
C GLU A 55 -5.06 -11.26 -16.48
N PHE A 56 -3.78 -10.91 -16.40
CA PHE A 56 -3.29 -9.87 -15.51
C PHE A 56 -3.01 -8.61 -16.32
N THR A 57 -3.39 -7.45 -15.78
CA THR A 57 -2.87 -6.20 -16.31
C THR A 57 -1.35 -6.17 -16.10
N PRO A 58 -0.56 -5.59 -17.02
CA PRO A 58 0.88 -5.38 -16.80
C PRO A 58 1.19 -4.29 -15.77
N ILE A 59 0.18 -3.71 -15.11
CA ILE A 59 0.31 -2.57 -14.19
C ILE A 59 -0.07 -3.00 -12.77
N ASN A 60 0.93 -3.27 -11.93
CA ASN A 60 0.72 -3.51 -10.49
C ASN A 60 0.61 -2.20 -9.70
N HIS A 61 1.44 -1.20 -10.01
CA HIS A 61 1.49 0.09 -9.31
C HIS A 61 1.51 1.27 -10.28
N GLN A 62 1.13 2.43 -9.77
CA GLN A 62 1.26 3.72 -10.43
C GLN A 62 1.65 4.77 -9.39
N PHE A 63 2.62 5.63 -9.72
CA PHE A 63 3.03 6.75 -8.90
C PHE A 63 3.08 8.03 -9.73
N ALA A 64 2.64 9.14 -9.15
CA ALA A 64 2.68 10.46 -9.75
C ALA A 64 3.81 11.29 -9.12
N TYR A 65 4.76 11.75 -9.93
CA TYR A 65 5.91 12.51 -9.42
C TYR A 65 6.60 13.29 -10.54
N ASP A 66 7.13 14.48 -10.23
CA ASP A 66 7.97 15.24 -11.16
C ASP A 66 9.39 14.63 -11.21
N VAL A 67 9.57 13.61 -12.08
CA VAL A 67 10.83 12.85 -12.11
C VAL A 67 11.97 13.63 -12.76
N ASN A 68 11.64 14.63 -13.58
CA ASN A 68 12.60 15.38 -14.39
C ASN A 68 12.84 16.81 -13.87
N GLY A 69 12.12 17.24 -12.83
CA GLY A 69 12.26 18.53 -12.17
C GLY A 69 11.73 19.70 -12.99
N ASP A 70 10.84 19.47 -13.97
CA ASP A 70 10.31 20.51 -14.83
C ASP A 70 9.02 21.16 -14.32
N GLY A 71 8.60 20.75 -13.13
CA GLY A 71 7.43 21.22 -12.42
C GLY A 71 6.15 20.47 -12.78
N TRP A 72 6.14 19.54 -13.75
CA TRP A 72 4.95 18.78 -14.12
C TRP A 72 5.00 17.35 -13.57
N PRO A 73 3.92 16.83 -12.95
CA PRO A 73 3.90 15.46 -12.52
C PRO A 73 3.96 14.50 -13.71
N ASP A 74 4.91 13.57 -13.67
CA ASP A 74 5.07 12.43 -14.56
C ASP A 74 4.43 11.17 -13.94
N VAL A 75 4.34 10.09 -14.72
CA VAL A 75 3.74 8.82 -14.27
C VAL A 75 4.77 7.70 -14.28
N ILE A 76 5.03 7.11 -13.13
CA ILE A 76 5.78 5.86 -12.97
C ILE A 76 4.76 4.72 -12.93
N THR A 77 4.90 3.69 -13.75
CA THR A 77 3.89 2.63 -13.88
C THR A 77 4.47 1.33 -14.41
N GLY A 78 3.82 0.22 -14.09
CA GLY A 78 4.10 -1.10 -14.68
C GLY A 78 4.67 -2.09 -13.67
N TRP A 79 4.66 -3.37 -14.01
CA TRP A 79 5.11 -4.45 -13.14
C TRP A 79 6.55 -4.86 -13.46
N THR A 80 6.75 -5.99 -14.15
CA THR A 80 8.08 -6.56 -14.41
C THR A 80 9.03 -5.67 -15.23
N VAL A 81 8.49 -4.70 -15.95
CA VAL A 81 9.24 -3.69 -16.71
C VAL A 81 8.62 -2.33 -16.39
N PRO A 82 9.07 -1.66 -15.33
CA PRO A 82 8.58 -0.33 -14.98
C PRO A 82 8.89 0.67 -16.08
N LYS A 83 8.01 1.65 -16.25
CA LYS A 83 8.18 2.76 -17.17
C LYS A 83 7.90 4.06 -16.48
N VAL A 84 8.60 5.09 -16.91
CA VAL A 84 8.23 6.49 -16.69
C VAL A 84 7.57 6.99 -17.98
N TYR A 85 6.42 7.62 -17.87
CA TYR A 85 5.79 8.42 -18.92
C TYR A 85 5.94 9.88 -18.56
N ILE A 86 6.51 10.67 -19.48
CA ILE A 86 6.77 12.10 -19.28
C ILE A 86 5.59 12.93 -19.74
N ASN A 87 5.14 13.82 -18.84
CA ASN A 87 4.03 14.71 -19.08
C ASN A 87 4.40 15.75 -20.16
N PRO A 88 3.63 15.83 -21.25
CA PRO A 88 3.94 16.70 -22.38
C PRO A 88 3.39 18.12 -22.18
N LYS A 89 3.10 18.55 -20.94
CA LYS A 89 2.70 19.93 -20.60
C LYS A 89 1.49 20.42 -21.40
N ASN A 90 0.39 19.68 -21.30
CA ASN A 90 -0.85 19.91 -22.04
C ASN A 90 -0.75 19.80 -23.58
N GLU A 91 0.41 19.45 -24.16
CA GLU A 91 0.50 19.18 -25.59
C GLU A 91 -0.41 18.00 -26.01
N SER A 92 -0.95 18.11 -27.22
CA SER A 92 -1.82 17.09 -27.81
C SER A 92 -1.02 15.96 -28.45
N ARG A 93 -0.34 15.17 -27.61
CA ARG A 93 0.38 13.95 -28.01
C ARG A 93 0.34 12.88 -26.93
N ARG A 94 0.76 11.66 -27.28
CA ARG A 94 1.06 10.60 -26.31
C ARG A 94 2.28 10.98 -25.48
N TRP A 95 2.34 10.46 -24.27
CA TRP A 95 3.45 10.70 -23.37
C TRP A 95 4.65 9.86 -23.83
N ASP A 96 5.82 10.49 -23.90
CA ASP A 96 7.05 9.75 -24.19
C ASP A 96 7.39 8.88 -22.99
N SER A 97 7.99 7.71 -23.23
CA SER A 97 8.32 6.79 -22.14
C SER A 97 9.75 6.28 -22.20
N TYR A 98 10.26 5.88 -21.05
CA TYR A 98 11.51 5.13 -20.91
C TYR A 98 11.45 4.18 -19.71
N GLU A 99 12.37 3.22 -19.67
CA GLU A 99 12.51 2.25 -18.59
C GLU A 99 13.57 2.77 -17.60
N PRO A 100 13.19 3.20 -16.38
CA PRO A 100 14.13 3.82 -15.44
C PRO A 100 15.08 2.82 -14.80
N VAL A 101 14.65 1.57 -14.65
CA VAL A 101 15.37 0.48 -13.98
C VAL A 101 15.23 -0.81 -14.79
N GLY A 102 16.04 -1.81 -14.45
CA GLY A 102 15.91 -3.15 -15.01
C GLY A 102 14.63 -3.88 -14.60
N ARG A 103 14.56 -5.18 -14.92
CA ARG A 103 13.39 -6.01 -14.58
C ARG A 103 13.16 -6.07 -13.07
N THR A 104 11.91 -5.91 -12.67
CA THR A 104 11.47 -6.10 -11.28
C THR A 104 10.85 -7.49 -11.10
N GLN A 105 10.85 -7.95 -9.85
CA GLN A 105 10.32 -9.23 -9.41
C GLN A 105 9.16 -9.06 -8.44
N SER A 106 9.15 -7.99 -7.63
CA SER A 106 8.09 -7.77 -6.67
C SER A 106 6.78 -7.30 -7.32
N GLU A 107 5.67 -7.73 -6.75
CA GLU A 107 4.36 -7.17 -7.04
C GLU A 107 4.03 -6.00 -6.11
N THR A 108 4.54 -6.01 -4.89
CA THR A 108 4.54 -4.82 -4.02
C THR A 108 5.71 -3.92 -4.41
N THR A 109 5.43 -2.65 -4.63
CA THR A 109 6.41 -1.60 -4.92
C THR A 109 6.00 -0.39 -4.11
N LEU A 110 6.96 0.32 -3.54
CA LEU A 110 6.72 1.54 -2.78
C LEU A 110 7.46 2.70 -3.44
N PHE A 111 6.98 3.92 -3.21
CA PHE A 111 7.63 5.14 -3.67
C PHE A 111 7.68 6.12 -2.50
N THR A 112 8.84 6.23 -1.86
CA THR A 112 9.01 6.93 -0.58
C THR A 112 10.40 7.51 -0.47
N ASP A 113 10.54 8.63 0.23
CA ASP A 113 11.84 9.26 0.52
C ASP A 113 12.60 8.39 1.53
N ILE A 114 13.58 7.64 1.04
CA ILE A 114 14.34 6.69 1.83
C ILE A 114 15.49 7.38 2.57
N ASP A 115 16.13 8.37 1.95
CA ASP A 115 17.31 9.02 2.51
C ASP A 115 17.08 10.42 3.06
N ASN A 116 15.81 10.80 3.21
CA ASN A 116 15.35 12.06 3.78
C ASN A 116 15.86 13.29 3.01
N ASP A 117 16.03 13.18 1.69
CA ASP A 117 16.48 14.28 0.82
C ASP A 117 15.31 15.13 0.27
N GLY A 118 14.08 14.78 0.63
CA GLY A 118 12.84 15.40 0.17
C GLY A 118 12.33 14.83 -1.15
N LYS A 119 12.98 13.82 -1.73
CA LYS A 119 12.60 13.19 -3.00
C LYS A 119 12.39 11.69 -2.78
N PRO A 120 11.24 11.15 -3.22
CA PRO A 120 10.99 9.73 -3.12
C PRO A 120 11.83 8.87 -4.06
N GLU A 121 12.17 7.67 -3.58
CA GLU A 121 12.77 6.58 -4.33
C GLU A 121 11.80 5.43 -4.57
N LEU A 122 12.01 4.72 -5.68
CA LEU A 122 11.28 3.49 -5.98
C LEU A 122 11.90 2.31 -5.26
N VAL A 123 11.14 1.67 -4.37
CA VAL A 123 11.54 0.48 -3.60
C VAL A 123 10.89 -0.76 -4.18
N TYR A 124 11.68 -1.76 -4.54
CA TYR A 124 11.23 -2.98 -5.22
C TYR A 124 12.17 -4.17 -4.96
N ALA A 125 11.75 -5.36 -5.38
CA ALA A 125 12.63 -6.52 -5.46
C ALA A 125 13.11 -6.76 -6.89
N SER A 126 14.39 -7.11 -7.06
CA SER A 126 14.94 -7.64 -8.29
C SER A 126 16.08 -8.59 -7.99
N GLN A 127 16.19 -9.68 -8.77
CA GLN A 127 17.24 -10.69 -8.62
C GLN A 127 17.33 -11.27 -7.19
N GLY A 128 16.17 -11.42 -6.52
CA GLY A 128 16.10 -11.88 -5.13
C GLY A 128 16.62 -10.89 -4.08
N GLN A 129 16.88 -9.64 -4.45
CA GLN A 129 17.34 -8.57 -3.55
C GLN A 129 16.28 -7.48 -3.40
N PHE A 130 16.17 -6.88 -2.22
CA PHE A 130 15.50 -5.60 -2.05
C PHE A 130 16.42 -4.49 -2.59
N ARG A 131 15.82 -3.54 -3.31
CA ARG A 131 16.51 -2.41 -3.94
C ARG A 131 15.69 -1.14 -3.79
N TYR A 132 16.38 0.00 -3.81
CA TYR A 132 15.75 1.26 -4.13
C TYR A 132 16.45 1.93 -5.30
N ALA A 133 15.74 2.75 -6.05
CA ALA A 133 16.25 3.50 -7.19
C ALA A 133 15.89 4.99 -7.10
N LYS A 134 16.90 5.84 -7.26
CA LYS A 134 16.78 7.30 -7.21
C LYS A 134 16.40 7.87 -8.58
N PRO A 135 15.30 8.65 -8.68
CA PRO A 135 15.01 9.43 -9.88
C PRO A 135 16.13 10.42 -10.20
N GLU A 136 16.62 10.38 -11.44
CA GLU A 136 17.69 11.24 -11.93
C GLU A 136 17.16 12.18 -13.01
N ALA A 137 16.99 13.46 -12.71
CA ALA A 137 16.38 14.42 -13.65
C ALA A 137 17.10 14.50 -15.01
N ALA A 138 18.43 14.33 -15.00
CA ALA A 138 19.26 14.41 -16.21
C ALA A 138 19.42 13.06 -16.95
N SER A 139 18.86 11.96 -16.43
CA SER A 139 19.10 10.60 -16.95
C SER A 139 17.83 9.77 -17.02
N LYS A 140 17.68 9.03 -18.12
CA LYS A 140 16.60 8.03 -18.27
C LYS A 140 16.88 6.71 -17.54
N THR A 141 18.07 6.58 -16.94
CA THR A 141 18.42 5.43 -16.10
C THR A 141 18.67 5.92 -14.69
N TRP A 142 17.93 5.34 -13.75
CA TRP A 142 17.98 5.69 -12.35
C TRP A 142 19.13 5.02 -11.63
N THR A 143 19.57 5.66 -10.56
CA THR A 143 20.64 5.12 -9.74
C THR A 143 20.09 4.07 -8.78
N GLU A 144 20.46 2.81 -8.98
CA GLU A 144 20.03 1.67 -8.13
C GLU A 144 21.00 1.40 -6.96
N TYR A 145 20.43 1.01 -5.81
CA TYR A 145 21.15 0.58 -4.61
C TYR A 145 20.58 -0.75 -4.10
N ASN A 146 21.46 -1.69 -3.75
CA ASN A 146 21.06 -2.95 -3.14
C ASN A 146 20.89 -2.76 -1.62
N ILE A 147 19.71 -3.09 -1.10
CA ILE A 147 19.43 -3.11 0.34
C ILE A 147 19.84 -4.46 0.94
N SER A 148 19.48 -5.57 0.29
CA SER A 148 19.73 -6.92 0.80
C SER A 148 20.67 -7.74 -0.09
N GLU A 149 21.22 -8.82 0.47
CA GLU A 149 21.80 -9.89 -0.33
C GLU A 149 20.71 -10.63 -1.14
N GLY A 150 21.13 -11.46 -2.09
CA GLY A 150 20.21 -12.28 -2.89
C GLY A 150 19.58 -13.41 -2.08
N GLY A 151 18.30 -13.67 -2.32
CA GLY A 151 17.53 -14.76 -1.70
C GLY A 151 16.58 -14.32 -0.59
N TYR A 152 16.61 -13.04 -0.20
CA TYR A 152 15.71 -12.49 0.82
C TYR A 152 14.43 -11.91 0.25
N ALA A 153 14.50 -11.32 -0.95
CA ALA A 153 13.36 -10.62 -1.51
C ALA A 153 12.38 -11.58 -2.20
N LEU A 154 11.12 -11.45 -1.83
CA LEU A 154 9.99 -12.19 -2.38
C LEU A 154 9.13 -11.28 -3.27
N ALA A 155 8.08 -11.83 -3.86
CA ALA A 155 7.16 -11.01 -4.66
C ALA A 155 6.31 -10.05 -3.79
N HIS A 156 6.18 -10.33 -2.50
CA HIS A 156 5.26 -9.66 -1.58
C HIS A 156 5.93 -9.34 -0.25
N GLY A 157 5.27 -8.48 0.52
CA GLY A 157 5.68 -8.05 1.84
C GLY A 157 6.86 -7.11 1.75
N ILE A 158 6.58 -5.83 1.45
CA ILE A 158 7.56 -4.75 1.53
C ILE A 158 7.02 -3.67 2.46
N GLY A 159 7.83 -3.22 3.39
CA GLY A 159 7.52 -2.06 4.23
C GLY A 159 8.69 -1.10 4.31
N THR A 160 8.39 0.13 4.69
CA THR A 160 9.34 1.22 4.87
C THR A 160 8.99 1.97 6.14
N GLY A 161 9.97 2.24 7.00
CA GLY A 161 9.81 3.10 8.17
C GLY A 161 10.93 2.93 9.18
N ASP A 162 11.02 3.84 10.15
CA ASP A 162 12.07 3.85 11.17
C ASP A 162 11.78 2.80 12.26
N ILE A 163 12.32 1.58 12.14
CA ILE A 163 12.04 0.50 13.09
C ILE A 163 12.83 0.70 14.37
N ASN A 164 14.07 1.14 14.26
CA ASN A 164 14.97 1.27 15.41
C ASN A 164 14.90 2.64 16.12
N GLY A 165 14.12 3.58 15.62
CA GLY A 165 13.88 4.90 16.22
C GLY A 165 15.07 5.85 16.07
N ASP A 166 15.90 5.67 15.04
CA ASP A 166 17.10 6.49 14.83
C ASP A 166 16.94 7.60 13.77
N GLY A 167 15.71 7.77 13.26
CA GLY A 167 15.34 8.79 12.29
C GLY A 167 15.65 8.43 10.83
N ARG A 168 16.13 7.21 10.55
CA ARG A 168 16.37 6.71 9.18
C ARG A 168 15.32 5.69 8.78
N ILE A 169 15.00 5.64 7.49
CA ILE A 169 13.97 4.74 6.97
C ILE A 169 14.55 3.35 6.73
N ASP A 170 14.13 2.38 7.55
CA ASP A 170 14.46 0.97 7.38
C ASP A 170 13.54 0.29 6.36
N ILE A 171 13.96 -0.88 5.87
CA ILE A 171 13.20 -1.69 4.91
C ILE A 171 12.77 -3.00 5.55
N LEU A 172 11.51 -3.38 5.34
CA LEU A 172 10.94 -4.63 5.86
C LEU A 172 10.63 -5.60 4.74
N GLY A 173 10.82 -6.88 5.03
CA GLY A 173 10.41 -8.01 4.22
C GLY A 173 9.71 -9.08 5.07
N ALA A 174 9.11 -10.07 4.43
CA ALA A 174 8.39 -11.15 5.12
C ALA A 174 9.23 -11.93 6.17
N THR A 175 10.55 -11.90 6.05
CA THR A 175 11.49 -12.66 6.88
C THR A 175 12.30 -11.81 7.86
N GLY A 176 12.19 -10.49 7.80
CA GLY A 176 12.92 -9.59 8.69
C GLY A 176 12.97 -8.16 8.18
N TRP A 177 13.93 -7.38 8.66
CA TRP A 177 14.12 -5.99 8.28
C TRP A 177 15.60 -5.65 8.11
N TRP A 178 15.88 -4.57 7.38
CA TRP A 178 17.20 -4.09 7.04
C TRP A 178 17.37 -2.69 7.61
N GLU A 179 18.35 -2.55 8.50
CA GLU A 179 18.70 -1.32 9.19
C GLU A 179 19.46 -0.38 8.25
N GLN A 180 18.91 0.81 8.00
CA GLN A 180 19.55 1.79 7.13
C GLN A 180 20.88 2.25 7.73
N PRO A 181 22.01 2.12 7.01
CA PRO A 181 23.29 2.60 7.51
C PRO A 181 23.32 4.13 7.54
N GLN A 182 24.15 4.69 8.41
CA GLN A 182 24.39 6.14 8.45
C GLN A 182 24.96 6.69 7.12
N THR A 183 25.58 5.84 6.30
CA THR A 183 26.12 6.22 5.00
C THR A 183 25.71 5.21 3.95
N LEU A 184 24.93 5.67 2.97
CA LEU A 184 24.47 4.87 1.85
C LEU A 184 25.62 4.56 0.89
N SER A 185 25.65 3.33 0.38
CA SER A 185 26.69 2.82 -0.51
C SER A 185 26.06 1.86 -1.50
N LYS A 186 26.55 1.85 -2.75
CA LYS A 186 26.12 0.88 -3.77
C LYS A 186 26.78 -0.48 -3.60
N GLU A 187 27.90 -0.50 -2.87
CA GLU A 187 28.80 -1.64 -2.71
C GLU A 187 28.46 -2.48 -1.48
N LYS A 188 27.63 -1.96 -0.57
CA LYS A 188 27.30 -2.61 0.71
C LYS A 188 25.79 -2.72 0.90
N THR A 189 25.36 -3.90 1.34
CA THR A 189 24.02 -4.17 1.82
C THR A 189 23.84 -3.63 3.24
N TRP A 190 22.58 -3.48 3.63
CA TRP A 190 22.16 -3.02 4.94
C TRP A 190 22.22 -4.15 5.96
N LYS A 191 22.28 -3.81 7.25
CA LYS A 191 22.37 -4.82 8.31
C LYS A 191 21.01 -5.51 8.48
N TYR A 192 20.98 -6.82 8.26
CA TYR A 192 19.77 -7.62 8.35
C TYR A 192 19.44 -8.05 9.79
N HIS A 193 18.17 -7.97 10.13
CA HIS A 193 17.58 -8.40 11.40
C HIS A 193 16.43 -9.38 11.13
N PRO A 194 16.59 -10.68 11.43
CA PRO A 194 15.59 -11.68 11.10
C PRO A 194 14.37 -11.59 12.02
N TYR A 195 13.17 -11.56 11.43
CA TYR A 195 11.91 -11.69 12.16
C TYR A 195 10.76 -12.15 11.24
N PRO A 196 9.94 -13.15 11.62
CA PRO A 196 8.92 -13.71 10.74
C PRO A 196 7.66 -12.83 10.68
N PHE A 197 7.69 -11.77 9.88
CA PHE A 197 6.52 -10.91 9.60
C PHE A 197 5.48 -11.58 8.69
N GLY A 198 5.83 -12.68 8.02
CA GLY A 198 4.92 -13.50 7.21
C GLY A 198 4.75 -14.94 7.72
N ARG A 199 3.86 -15.71 7.07
CA ARG A 199 3.70 -17.16 7.34
C ARG A 199 3.34 -17.95 6.09
N TYR A 200 3.74 -19.22 6.07
CA TYR A 200 3.26 -20.21 5.12
C TYR A 200 1.94 -20.81 5.62
N LYS A 201 0.85 -20.64 4.86
CA LYS A 201 -0.44 -21.31 5.11
C LYS A 201 -1.22 -21.27 3.79
N ASN A 202 -1.48 -22.43 3.16
CA ASN A 202 -2.30 -22.67 1.95
C ASN A 202 -1.59 -22.75 0.58
N ARG A 203 -0.68 -21.84 0.23
CA ARG A 203 0.12 -21.96 -1.01
C ARG A 203 1.62 -21.87 -0.67
N ALA A 204 2.38 -22.90 -1.02
CA ALA A 204 3.77 -23.10 -0.57
C ALA A 204 4.80 -22.13 -1.16
N SER A 205 4.41 -21.22 -2.07
CA SER A 205 5.36 -20.45 -2.88
C SER A 205 5.54 -18.99 -2.47
N ASN A 206 4.80 -18.45 -1.49
CA ASN A 206 4.99 -17.07 -1.05
C ASN A 206 4.55 -16.83 0.39
N ILE A 207 5.24 -15.92 1.08
CA ILE A 207 4.93 -15.44 2.43
C ILE A 207 4.96 -13.91 2.46
N GLY A 208 4.29 -13.33 3.45
CA GLY A 208 4.21 -11.89 3.62
C GLY A 208 2.90 -11.30 3.09
N GLY A 209 2.62 -10.09 3.55
CA GLY A 209 1.47 -9.28 3.18
C GLY A 209 1.71 -8.46 1.92
N SER A 210 0.93 -7.40 1.74
CA SER A 210 1.21 -6.39 0.72
C SER A 210 2.22 -5.37 1.28
N VAL A 211 1.73 -4.25 1.79
CA VAL A 211 2.52 -3.24 2.49
C VAL A 211 2.68 -3.62 3.97
N MET A 212 3.84 -3.34 4.56
CA MET A 212 4.02 -3.39 6.02
C MET A 212 4.12 -1.98 6.57
N ALA A 213 3.17 -1.60 7.42
CA ALA A 213 3.12 -0.28 8.03
C ALA A 213 4.02 -0.25 9.27
N VAL A 214 4.68 0.89 9.50
CA VAL A 214 5.59 1.11 10.63
C VAL A 214 5.17 2.35 11.39
N TYR A 215 4.67 2.19 12.62
CA TYR A 215 4.23 3.30 13.48
C TYR A 215 3.98 2.88 14.92
N ASP A 216 4.03 3.82 15.86
CA ASP A 216 3.69 3.63 17.28
C ASP A 216 2.17 3.46 17.49
N ALA A 217 1.69 2.22 17.51
CA ALA A 217 0.27 1.91 17.57
C ALA A 217 -0.31 2.07 18.99
N ASN A 218 0.46 1.76 20.02
CA ASN A 218 0.01 1.74 21.42
C ASN A 218 0.38 3.02 22.22
N GLY A 219 1.22 3.89 21.69
CA GLY A 219 1.68 5.10 22.36
C GLY A 219 2.85 4.90 23.30
N ASP A 220 3.61 3.80 23.18
CA ASP A 220 4.78 3.53 24.03
C ASP A 220 6.08 4.15 23.49
N GLY A 221 6.01 4.79 22.31
CA GLY A 221 7.13 5.47 21.67
C GLY A 221 8.05 4.55 20.87
N LEU A 222 7.69 3.27 20.70
CA LEU A 222 8.37 2.34 19.81
C LEU A 222 7.54 2.14 18.53
N ASN A 223 8.21 2.08 17.38
CA ASN A 223 7.51 1.87 16.12
C ASN A 223 7.17 0.39 15.91
N ASP A 224 5.89 0.07 15.89
CA ASP A 224 5.38 -1.27 15.66
C ASP A 224 5.29 -1.61 14.17
N VAL A 225 4.98 -2.87 13.86
CA VAL A 225 4.69 -3.30 12.48
C VAL A 225 3.25 -3.80 12.37
N VAL A 226 2.48 -3.30 11.40
CA VAL A 226 1.14 -3.81 11.08
C VAL A 226 1.13 -4.32 9.65
N THR A 227 0.80 -5.59 9.45
CA THR A 227 0.78 -6.19 8.11
C THR A 227 -0.05 -7.46 8.02
N ASN A 228 -0.35 -7.85 6.78
CA ASN A 228 -0.90 -9.16 6.47
C ASN A 228 0.19 -10.24 6.51
N LEU A 229 -0.16 -11.45 6.98
CA LEU A 229 0.82 -12.53 7.13
C LEU A 229 1.00 -13.35 5.84
N ASN A 230 -0.05 -13.43 5.03
CA ASN A 230 -0.06 -14.10 3.74
C ASN A 230 -1.08 -13.44 2.81
N VAL A 231 -0.58 -12.71 1.82
CA VAL A 231 -1.37 -12.01 0.81
C VAL A 231 -2.21 -12.93 -0.08
N HIS A 232 -1.86 -14.22 -0.16
CA HIS A 232 -2.59 -15.28 -0.88
C HIS A 232 -3.32 -16.24 0.07
N GLY A 233 -3.50 -15.80 1.32
CA GLY A 233 -4.22 -16.56 2.31
C GLY A 233 -4.95 -15.62 3.24
N PHE A 234 -4.79 -15.87 4.53
CA PHE A 234 -5.40 -15.09 5.60
C PHE A 234 -4.31 -14.56 6.54
N GLY A 235 -4.70 -13.62 7.38
CA GLY A 235 -3.89 -13.13 8.48
C GLY A 235 -3.62 -11.65 8.35
N LEU A 236 -3.96 -10.91 9.38
CA LEU A 236 -3.58 -9.53 9.66
C LEU A 236 -3.11 -9.52 11.11
N ALA A 237 -1.93 -8.96 11.33
CA ALA A 237 -1.33 -8.93 12.65
C ALA A 237 -0.66 -7.60 12.91
N TRP A 238 -0.63 -7.25 14.18
CA TRP A 238 0.19 -6.20 14.75
C TRP A 238 1.34 -6.85 15.50
N PHE A 239 2.55 -6.39 15.24
CA PHE A 239 3.79 -6.81 15.88
C PHE A 239 4.23 -5.66 16.77
N GLU A 240 3.84 -5.74 18.03
CA GLU A 240 4.19 -4.77 19.08
C GLU A 240 5.69 -4.87 19.36
N GLN A 241 6.42 -3.79 19.14
CA GLN A 241 7.85 -3.73 19.38
C GLN A 241 8.12 -3.82 20.89
N LYS A 242 9.19 -4.55 21.23
CA LYS A 242 9.78 -4.58 22.57
C LYS A 242 11.28 -4.38 22.47
N ARG A 243 11.82 -3.61 23.41
CA ARG A 243 13.26 -3.44 23.59
C ARG A 243 13.70 -3.99 24.93
N ASP A 244 14.77 -4.77 24.91
CA ASP A 244 15.46 -5.15 26.14
C ASP A 244 16.41 -4.02 26.63
N ALA A 245 17.04 -4.23 27.78
CA ALA A 245 17.95 -3.26 28.37
C ALA A 245 19.22 -3.01 27.53
N ALA A 246 19.55 -3.91 26.60
CA ALA A 246 20.67 -3.75 25.67
C ALA A 246 20.25 -3.05 24.36
N GLY A 247 18.96 -2.72 24.21
CA GLY A 247 18.41 -2.09 23.01
C GLY A 247 18.07 -3.07 21.89
N ASN A 248 18.12 -4.39 22.13
CA ASN A 248 17.74 -5.36 21.11
C ASN A 248 16.22 -5.31 20.88
N ILE A 249 15.84 -5.31 19.61
CA ILE A 249 14.44 -5.27 19.19
C ILE A 249 13.90 -6.69 19.08
N THR A 250 12.75 -6.92 19.69
CA THR A 250 11.90 -8.11 19.52
C THR A 250 10.47 -7.66 19.27
N PHE A 251 9.59 -8.57 18.88
CA PHE A 251 8.17 -8.24 18.72
C PHE A 251 7.26 -9.27 19.38
N VAL A 252 6.16 -8.78 19.94
CA VAL A 252 5.02 -9.57 20.39
C VAL A 252 3.95 -9.49 19.30
N ARG A 253 3.53 -10.65 18.76
CA ARG A 253 2.52 -10.69 17.71
C ARG A 253 1.11 -10.77 18.29
N HIS A 254 0.29 -9.78 17.96
CA HIS A 254 -1.15 -9.72 18.21
C HIS A 254 -1.91 -10.00 16.92
N MET A 255 -2.74 -11.05 16.93
CA MET A 255 -3.58 -11.37 15.77
C MET A 255 -4.80 -10.43 15.72
N ILE A 256 -5.02 -9.79 14.57
CA ILE A 256 -6.20 -8.94 14.33
C ILE A 256 -7.28 -9.74 13.61
N ASN A 257 -6.91 -10.44 12.53
CA ASN A 257 -7.79 -11.37 11.83
C ASN A 257 -7.02 -12.61 11.35
N ASP A 258 -7.74 -13.72 11.17
CA ASP A 258 -7.23 -14.96 10.59
C ASP A 258 -8.35 -15.66 9.80
N ASP A 259 -8.12 -16.89 9.35
CA ASP A 259 -9.10 -17.76 8.73
C ASP A 259 -10.25 -18.11 9.69
N TYR A 260 -11.26 -18.78 9.13
CA TYR A 260 -12.49 -19.13 9.83
C TYR A 260 -12.32 -20.11 11.01
N SER A 261 -11.11 -20.60 11.29
CA SER A 261 -10.84 -21.45 12.46
C SER A 261 -10.65 -20.65 13.75
N GLN A 262 -10.49 -19.33 13.66
CA GLN A 262 -10.28 -18.46 14.81
C GLN A 262 -11.26 -17.29 14.81
N LYS A 263 -11.46 -16.71 16.00
CA LYS A 263 -12.25 -15.48 16.13
C LYS A 263 -11.40 -14.29 15.70
N SER A 264 -11.89 -13.53 14.73
CA SER A 264 -11.27 -12.27 14.29
C SER A 264 -11.89 -11.07 15.00
N VAL A 265 -11.15 -9.97 15.11
CA VAL A 265 -11.66 -8.71 15.65
C VAL A 265 -12.85 -8.23 14.79
N GLY A 266 -13.95 -7.86 15.46
CA GLY A 266 -15.18 -7.41 14.81
C GLY A 266 -15.89 -8.49 13.97
N ASP A 267 -15.55 -9.77 14.15
CA ASP A 267 -16.03 -10.89 13.33
C ASP A 267 -15.74 -10.71 11.82
N VAL A 268 -14.67 -9.96 11.49
CA VAL A 268 -14.24 -9.70 10.11
C VAL A 268 -13.12 -10.67 9.72
N THR A 269 -13.42 -11.57 8.79
CA THR A 269 -12.46 -12.47 8.15
C THR A 269 -12.61 -12.37 6.63
N PHE A 270 -11.49 -12.21 5.93
CA PHE A 270 -11.39 -12.33 4.48
C PHE A 270 -10.00 -12.81 4.08
N SER A 271 -9.91 -13.55 2.98
CA SER A 271 -8.63 -13.94 2.38
C SER A 271 -8.16 -12.92 1.34
N GLN A 272 -6.96 -13.13 0.80
CA GLN A 272 -6.41 -12.39 -0.32
C GLN A 272 -6.29 -10.88 -0.06
N ALA A 273 -5.90 -10.48 1.15
CA ALA A 273 -5.67 -9.09 1.52
C ALA A 273 -4.46 -8.52 0.77
N HIS A 274 -4.67 -8.02 -0.45
CA HIS A 274 -3.65 -7.93 -1.50
C HIS A 274 -3.08 -6.55 -1.76
N ALA A 275 -3.74 -5.52 -1.28
CA ALA A 275 -3.16 -4.19 -1.20
C ALA A 275 -3.47 -3.60 0.16
N ALA A 276 -2.53 -2.78 0.62
CA ALA A 276 -2.68 -2.02 1.83
C ALA A 276 -1.98 -0.67 1.68
N THR A 277 -2.39 0.27 2.53
CA THR A 277 -1.69 1.51 2.83
C THR A 277 -2.01 1.92 4.26
N PHE A 278 -1.42 2.98 4.76
CA PHE A 278 -1.69 3.48 6.11
C PHE A 278 -1.73 5.00 6.11
N ALA A 279 -2.69 5.55 6.85
CA ALA A 279 -2.93 6.98 6.97
C ALA A 279 -3.75 7.23 8.24
N ASP A 280 -3.69 8.44 8.79
CA ASP A 280 -4.56 8.88 9.88
C ASP A 280 -5.92 9.28 9.26
N VAL A 281 -6.85 8.34 9.18
CA VAL A 281 -8.05 8.51 8.35
C VAL A 281 -9.12 9.36 9.06
N ASP A 282 -9.19 9.29 10.38
CA ASP A 282 -10.12 10.07 11.20
C ASP A 282 -9.48 11.29 11.90
N LYS A 283 -8.20 11.55 11.63
CA LYS A 283 -7.42 12.69 12.16
C LYS A 283 -7.29 12.68 13.68
N ASP A 284 -7.18 11.51 14.28
CA ASP A 284 -6.95 11.38 15.72
C ASP A 284 -5.46 11.43 16.12
N GLY A 285 -4.57 11.51 15.13
CA GLY A 285 -3.12 11.56 15.30
C GLY A 285 -2.45 10.19 15.35
N VAL A 286 -3.20 9.10 15.12
CA VAL A 286 -2.69 7.73 15.03
C VAL A 286 -2.90 7.20 13.61
N LEU A 287 -1.91 6.50 13.07
CA LEU A 287 -2.05 5.88 11.75
C LEU A 287 -2.97 4.65 11.83
N ASP A 288 -3.85 4.53 10.84
CA ASP A 288 -4.70 3.37 10.60
C ASP A 288 -4.16 2.49 9.48
N TYR A 289 -4.65 1.25 9.40
CA TYR A 289 -4.26 0.32 8.33
C TYR A 289 -5.41 0.08 7.36
N ILE A 290 -5.28 0.52 6.11
CA ILE A 290 -6.29 0.35 5.05
C ILE A 290 -5.90 -0.86 4.22
N VAL A 291 -6.81 -1.80 4.03
CA VAL A 291 -6.51 -3.08 3.35
C VAL A 291 -7.74 -3.67 2.66
N GLY A 292 -7.54 -4.28 1.50
CA GLY A 292 -8.63 -4.88 0.74
C GLY A 292 -8.33 -6.23 0.13
N LYS A 293 -9.40 -7.01 -0.07
CA LYS A 293 -9.37 -8.28 -0.78
C LYS A 293 -9.18 -8.04 -2.27
N ARG A 294 -8.26 -8.78 -2.89
CA ARG A 294 -8.26 -8.97 -4.35
C ARG A 294 -9.09 -10.19 -4.71
N VAL A 295 -10.05 -10.02 -5.61
CA VAL A 295 -10.77 -11.12 -6.23
C VAL A 295 -9.95 -11.64 -7.41
N PHE A 296 -9.90 -12.97 -7.57
CA PHE A 296 -9.16 -13.63 -8.66
C PHE A 296 -7.68 -13.24 -8.70
N THR A 297 -7.03 -13.27 -7.54
CA THR A 297 -5.59 -12.98 -7.41
C THR A 297 -4.74 -13.84 -8.35
N HIS A 298 -5.06 -15.12 -8.50
CA HIS A 298 -4.44 -16.00 -9.48
C HIS A 298 -5.40 -16.35 -10.63
N LEU A 299 -6.24 -15.41 -11.06
CA LEU A 299 -7.32 -15.62 -12.02
C LEU A 299 -8.48 -16.45 -11.43
N ASP A 300 -9.47 -16.76 -12.26
CA ASP A 300 -10.64 -17.53 -11.85
C ASP A 300 -10.25 -19.02 -11.69
N ASN A 301 -9.83 -19.37 -10.47
CA ASN A 301 -9.45 -20.72 -10.09
C ASN A 301 -9.88 -21.03 -8.65
N LEU A 302 -9.76 -22.30 -8.26
CA LEU A 302 -10.11 -22.79 -6.91
C LEU A 302 -8.90 -23.07 -6.01
N ALA A 303 -7.70 -22.62 -6.42
CA ALA A 303 -6.47 -22.77 -5.65
C ALA A 303 -6.30 -21.69 -4.58
N ASP A 304 -6.84 -20.49 -4.81
CA ASP A 304 -6.89 -19.43 -3.81
C ASP A 304 -8.04 -19.67 -2.82
N PRO A 305 -7.83 -19.47 -1.50
CA PRO A 305 -8.91 -19.59 -0.54
C PRO A 305 -9.95 -18.51 -0.77
N ASP A 306 -11.23 -18.86 -0.67
CA ASP A 306 -12.35 -17.92 -0.73
C ASP A 306 -12.30 -17.02 -1.98
N ALA A 307 -12.01 -17.60 -3.16
CA ALA A 307 -11.85 -16.86 -4.41
C ALA A 307 -13.08 -16.02 -4.82
N TYR A 308 -14.28 -16.45 -4.41
CA TYR A 308 -15.55 -15.77 -4.67
C TYR A 308 -16.10 -15.00 -3.46
N GLY A 309 -15.35 -14.92 -2.37
CA GLY A 309 -15.73 -14.12 -1.21
C GLY A 309 -15.90 -12.64 -1.56
N PRO A 310 -16.69 -11.89 -0.77
CA PRO A 310 -16.91 -10.47 -1.04
C PRO A 310 -15.59 -9.69 -1.12
N PRO A 311 -15.33 -8.92 -2.20
CA PRO A 311 -14.17 -8.04 -2.29
C PRO A 311 -14.36 -6.82 -1.40
N VAL A 312 -14.04 -7.05 -0.14
CA VAL A 312 -14.08 -6.03 0.88
C VAL A 312 -12.87 -5.12 0.81
N LEU A 313 -13.10 -3.87 1.17
CA LEU A 313 -12.10 -2.88 1.48
C LEU A 313 -12.42 -2.38 2.89
N TYR A 314 -11.46 -2.48 3.80
CA TYR A 314 -11.57 -2.07 5.19
C TYR A 314 -10.51 -1.02 5.49
N TRP A 315 -10.82 -0.09 6.39
CA TRP A 315 -9.78 0.46 7.26
C TRP A 315 -9.84 -0.30 8.59
N TYR A 316 -8.71 -0.52 9.23
CA TYR A 316 -8.62 -0.99 10.60
C TYR A 316 -8.13 0.19 11.43
N ARG A 317 -9.06 0.78 12.18
CA ARG A 317 -8.82 1.97 12.97
C ARG A 317 -8.00 1.63 14.19
N THR A 318 -6.85 2.26 14.35
CA THR A 318 -5.97 2.03 15.49
C THR A 318 -6.48 2.85 16.67
N VAL A 319 -6.79 2.19 17.79
CA VAL A 319 -7.27 2.83 19.01
C VAL A 319 -6.31 2.54 20.14
N ARG A 320 -5.66 3.58 20.67
CA ARG A 320 -4.85 3.47 21.89
C ARG A 320 -5.75 3.17 23.08
N ASN A 321 -5.62 1.96 23.62
CA ASN A 321 -6.42 1.47 24.74
C ASN A 321 -5.51 0.74 25.73
N LYS A 322 -5.14 1.42 26.82
CA LYS A 322 -4.25 0.88 27.87
C LYS A 322 -4.77 -0.41 28.53
N ASN A 323 -6.06 -0.70 28.40
CA ASN A 323 -6.66 -1.92 28.97
C ASN A 323 -6.66 -3.10 27.98
N ALA A 324 -6.36 -2.86 26.71
CA ALA A 324 -6.23 -3.91 25.71
C ALA A 324 -4.85 -4.58 25.80
N PRO A 325 -4.72 -5.86 25.42
CA PRO A 325 -3.42 -6.50 25.27
C PRO A 325 -2.49 -5.68 24.37
N GLY A 326 -1.29 -5.38 24.85
CA GLY A 326 -0.32 -4.53 24.14
C GLY A 326 -0.63 -3.03 24.17
N GLY A 327 -1.81 -2.59 24.60
CA GLY A 327 -2.17 -1.18 24.71
C GLY A 327 -2.84 -0.57 23.48
N ALA A 328 -3.19 -1.36 22.47
CA ALA A 328 -3.92 -0.90 21.28
C ALA A 328 -4.98 -1.90 20.82
N GLU A 329 -5.99 -1.40 20.10
CA GLU A 329 -7.02 -2.18 19.42
C GLU A 329 -7.12 -1.77 17.95
N PHE A 330 -7.46 -2.72 17.08
CA PHE A 330 -7.66 -2.48 15.65
C PHE A 330 -9.12 -2.71 15.30
N VAL A 331 -9.90 -1.64 15.19
CA VAL A 331 -11.35 -1.72 14.97
C VAL A 331 -11.65 -1.72 13.47
N PRO A 332 -12.21 -2.79 12.90
CA PRO A 332 -12.51 -2.83 11.47
C PRO A 332 -13.67 -1.89 11.12
N GLU A 333 -13.47 -1.07 10.10
CA GLU A 333 -14.52 -0.29 9.45
C GLU A 333 -14.62 -0.66 7.98
N LEU A 334 -15.81 -1.15 7.59
CA LEU A 334 -16.06 -1.51 6.20
C LEU A 334 -16.20 -0.23 5.36
N ILE A 335 -15.26 -0.02 4.45
CA ILE A 335 -15.33 1.07 3.47
C ILE A 335 -16.29 0.66 2.34
N HIS A 336 -16.11 -0.56 1.81
CA HIS A 336 -16.92 -1.05 0.72
C HIS A 336 -16.82 -2.57 0.57
N ASN A 337 -17.89 -3.24 0.15
CA ASN A 337 -17.97 -4.70 0.03
C ASN A 337 -18.00 -5.22 -1.42
N ARG A 338 -17.74 -4.36 -2.41
CA ARG A 338 -17.81 -4.73 -3.84
C ARG A 338 -16.60 -4.33 -4.69
N SER A 339 -15.74 -3.43 -4.21
CA SER A 339 -14.56 -2.94 -4.95
C SER A 339 -13.37 -3.88 -4.79
N GLY A 340 -13.08 -4.27 -3.56
CA GLY A 340 -11.82 -4.91 -3.17
C GLY A 340 -10.67 -3.93 -3.23
N ALA A 341 -9.48 -4.47 -3.46
CA ALA A 341 -8.29 -3.69 -3.78
C ALA A 341 -7.42 -4.40 -4.84
N GLY A 342 -6.55 -3.63 -5.50
CA GLY A 342 -5.55 -4.13 -6.43
C GLY A 342 -4.26 -4.54 -5.73
N SER A 343 -3.10 -4.01 -6.16
CA SER A 343 -1.78 -4.15 -5.50
C SER A 343 -1.43 -2.88 -4.73
N GLN A 344 -2.12 -1.78 -5.01
CA GLN A 344 -1.90 -0.48 -4.39
C GLN A 344 -3.25 0.14 -3.96
N ILE A 345 -3.21 0.80 -2.80
CA ILE A 345 -4.24 1.70 -2.31
C ILE A 345 -3.55 3.03 -2.04
N THR A 346 -4.18 4.12 -2.44
CA THR A 346 -3.67 5.48 -2.24
C THR A 346 -4.58 6.19 -1.27
N ALA A 347 -4.00 6.82 -0.26
CA ALA A 347 -4.69 7.61 0.74
C ALA A 347 -4.25 9.07 0.60
N ILE A 348 -5.15 9.95 0.17
CA ILE A 348 -4.84 11.34 -0.20
C ILE A 348 -6.11 12.20 -0.11
N ASP A 349 -5.97 13.47 0.24
CA ASP A 349 -7.05 14.47 0.17
C ASP A 349 -7.21 14.94 -1.29
N LEU A 350 -8.16 14.36 -2.02
CA LEU A 350 -8.34 14.61 -3.46
C LEU A 350 -9.09 15.93 -3.71
N ASN A 351 -9.98 16.34 -2.81
CA ASN A 351 -10.82 17.53 -2.97
C ASN A 351 -10.35 18.73 -2.15
N LYS A 352 -9.24 18.60 -1.41
CA LYS A 352 -8.61 19.64 -0.59
C LYS A 352 -9.51 20.13 0.56
N ASP A 353 -10.40 19.28 1.05
CA ASP A 353 -11.27 19.59 2.19
C ASP A 353 -10.63 19.24 3.55
N GLY A 354 -9.45 18.63 3.50
CA GLY A 354 -8.67 18.17 4.62
C GLY A 354 -8.88 16.69 4.92
N ALA A 355 -9.96 16.03 4.51
CA ALA A 355 -10.16 14.61 4.83
C ALA A 355 -9.29 13.71 3.95
N VAL A 356 -8.83 12.59 4.50
CA VAL A 356 -8.10 11.58 3.72
C VAL A 356 -9.11 10.76 2.93
N ASP A 357 -9.11 10.91 1.61
CA ASP A 357 -9.87 10.04 0.69
C ASP A 357 -9.07 8.78 0.37
N ILE A 358 -9.77 7.75 -0.12
CA ILE A 358 -9.15 6.48 -0.49
C ILE A 358 -9.40 6.18 -1.97
N LEU A 359 -8.33 5.89 -2.69
CA LEU A 359 -8.32 5.57 -4.12
C LEU A 359 -7.78 4.15 -4.31
N THR A 360 -8.47 3.34 -5.12
CA THR A 360 -7.96 2.03 -5.54
C THR A 360 -8.41 1.68 -6.96
N SER A 361 -7.53 0.99 -7.69
CA SER A 361 -7.86 0.36 -8.96
C SER A 361 -7.79 -1.15 -8.82
N THR A 362 -8.81 -1.84 -9.31
CA THR A 362 -8.97 -3.27 -9.16
C THR A 362 -9.39 -3.91 -10.47
N ASN A 363 -9.55 -5.23 -10.47
CA ASN A 363 -10.15 -5.94 -11.60
C ASN A 363 -11.66 -5.68 -11.76
N ARG A 364 -12.23 -4.85 -10.90
CA ARG A 364 -13.58 -4.30 -10.99
C ARG A 364 -13.58 -2.81 -11.28
N GLY A 365 -12.47 -2.25 -11.78
CA GLY A 365 -12.37 -0.84 -12.14
C GLY A 365 -11.76 0.03 -11.05
N THR A 366 -11.90 1.34 -11.21
CA THR A 366 -11.23 2.34 -10.36
C THR A 366 -12.26 3.10 -9.53
N PHE A 367 -12.00 3.20 -8.23
CA PHE A 367 -12.93 3.71 -7.22
C PHE A 367 -12.28 4.79 -6.37
N ILE A 368 -13.06 5.83 -6.08
CA ILE A 368 -12.79 6.87 -5.08
C ILE A 368 -13.77 6.68 -3.91
N PHE A 369 -13.24 6.74 -2.70
CA PHE A 369 -14.00 6.75 -1.46
C PHE A 369 -13.77 8.09 -0.76
N TRP A 370 -14.67 9.02 -1.05
CA TRP A 370 -14.73 10.34 -0.41
C TRP A 370 -14.94 10.21 1.10
N ASN A 371 -14.04 10.80 1.87
CA ASN A 371 -14.17 10.98 3.30
C ASN A 371 -14.82 12.35 3.59
N THR A 372 -15.09 12.64 4.86
CA THR A 372 -15.69 13.91 5.27
C THR A 372 -14.88 14.53 6.40
N PRO A 373 -14.59 15.84 6.35
CA PRO A 373 -13.88 16.51 7.43
C PRO A 373 -14.58 16.37 8.77
N GLY A 374 -13.80 16.11 9.83
CA GLY A 374 -14.34 16.00 11.18
C GLY A 374 -15.16 14.74 11.43
N TYR A 375 -15.03 13.71 10.59
CA TYR A 375 -15.54 12.38 10.91
C TYR A 375 -14.97 11.95 12.27
N LYS A 376 -15.86 11.84 13.26
CA LYS A 376 -15.56 11.27 14.57
C LYS A 376 -16.46 10.07 14.72
N LYS A 377 -15.90 8.87 14.69
CA LYS A 377 -16.71 7.69 14.97
C LYS A 377 -17.12 7.73 16.44
N VAL A 378 -18.43 7.78 16.69
CA VAL A 378 -18.97 7.68 18.06
C VAL A 378 -18.61 6.29 18.60
N PRO A 379 -18.05 6.16 19.81
CA PRO A 379 -17.71 4.87 20.39
C PRO A 379 -18.92 3.93 20.37
N ALA A 380 -18.70 2.67 19.98
CA ALA A 380 -19.75 1.66 20.04
C ALA A 380 -20.07 1.36 21.52
N GLY A 381 -21.06 2.06 22.09
CA GLY A 381 -21.51 1.80 23.46
C GLY A 381 -22.40 2.87 24.09
N THR A 382 -23.69 2.89 23.74
CA THR A 382 -24.84 2.88 24.67
C THR A 382 -26.11 2.74 23.85
N SER A 383 -26.40 1.51 23.44
CA SER A 383 -27.78 1.13 23.13
C SER A 383 -28.58 1.22 24.43
N THR A 384 -29.19 2.37 24.69
CA THR A 384 -30.34 2.42 25.60
C THR A 384 -31.52 1.89 24.80
N SER A 385 -31.94 0.66 25.09
CA SER A 385 -33.25 0.16 24.69
C SER A 385 -34.30 1.25 24.95
N PRO A 386 -35.18 1.59 23.99
CA PRO A 386 -36.25 2.54 24.28
C PRO A 386 -37.10 1.95 25.39
N ALA A 387 -37.19 2.67 26.51
CA ALA A 387 -38.07 2.34 27.60
C ALA A 387 -39.49 2.16 27.04
N LYS A 388 -40.07 0.98 27.26
CA LYS A 388 -41.50 0.78 27.08
C LYS A 388 -42.20 1.82 27.95
N LYS A 389 -42.89 2.78 27.32
CA LYS A 389 -43.80 3.66 28.04
C LYS A 389 -45.02 2.86 28.52
N PRO A 390 -45.56 3.19 29.71
CA PRO A 390 -46.62 2.45 30.38
C PRO A 390 -47.93 2.42 29.62
#